data_AF-X5AHD9-F1
#
_entry.id   AF-X5AHD9-F1
#
_cell.length_a   1.000
_cell.length_b   1.000
_cell.length_c   1.000
_cell.angle_alpha   90.00
_cell.angle_beta   90.00
_cell.angle_gamma   90.00
#
_symmetry.space_group_name_H-M   'P 1'
#
loop_
_entity.id
_entity.type
_entity.pdbx_description
1 polymer ?
#
loop_
_entity_poly.entity_id
_entity_poly.type
_entity_poly.pdbx_seq_one_letter_code
_entity_poly.pdbx_strand_id
1 'polypeptide(L)'
;MSITINLRVIAFPGHGVQSRQGIFAVMEFPRNKNTFKSSFAVKCSLSTPTDLMGKIKEKLSEKVDNSVAAMATDSADMPTNLCIVDSLQRLGVEKYFQSEIDTVLDDAYRLWQLKQKDIFSDITTHAMAFRLLRVKGYDVSSEELAPYADQEGMNLQTIDLAAVIELYRAAQERVAEEDSTLEKLYVWTSTFLKQQLLAGAIPDQKLHKQVEYYLKNYHGILDRMGVRKGLDLYDAGYYKALKAADRLVDLCNEDLLAFARQDFNINQAQHRKELEQLQRWYADCRLDKLEFGRDVVRVSNFLTSAILGDPELSEVRLVFAKHIVLVTRIDDFFDHGGPREESHKILELIKEWKEKPAGEYVSKEVEILYTAVYNTVNELAERANVEQGRNVEPFLRTLWVQILSIFKIELDTWSDDTALTLDDYLNNSWVSIGCRICILMSMQFIGMKLPEEMLLSEECVDLCRHVSMVDRLLNDVQTFEKERKENTGNAVSLLLAAHKGERAFSEEEAIAKAKYLADCNRRSLMQIVYKTGTIFPRKCKDMFLKVCRIGCYLYASGDEFTSPQQMMEDMKSLVYEPLQIHPPPAN
;
A
#
# COMPACT_ATOMS: atom_id res chain seq x y z
N MET A 1 50.16 6.40 44.30
CA MET A 1 50.24 7.85 44.53
C MET A 1 48.81 8.36 44.69
N SER A 2 48.49 8.74 45.92
CA SER A 2 47.20 9.26 46.38
C SER A 2 46.97 10.70 45.91
N ILE A 3 45.72 11.15 45.86
CA ILE A 3 45.10 12.04 46.87
C ILE A 3 43.65 12.35 46.39
N THR A 4 42.57 11.81 46.97
CA THR A 4 41.84 12.14 48.23
C THR A 4 40.67 13.14 48.05
N ILE A 5 39.45 12.60 47.92
CA ILE A 5 38.26 12.73 48.80
C ILE A 5 38.07 14.03 49.61
N ASN A 6 36.85 14.62 49.60
CA ASN A 6 36.01 14.75 50.82
C ASN A 6 34.57 15.24 50.58
N LEU A 7 33.64 14.36 50.97
CA LEU A 7 32.29 14.65 51.46
C LEU A 7 32.37 15.23 52.88
N ARG A 8 31.40 16.08 53.27
CA ARG A 8 30.97 16.20 54.67
C ARG A 8 29.47 16.45 54.78
N VAL A 9 28.80 15.46 55.37
CA VAL A 9 27.57 15.58 56.15
C VAL A 9 28.00 15.74 57.63
N ILE A 10 27.18 16.37 58.49
CA ILE A 10 26.81 15.90 59.85
C ILE A 10 25.92 16.91 60.63
N ALA A 11 24.82 16.34 61.13
CA ALA A 11 24.07 16.50 62.41
C ALA A 11 23.23 17.73 62.81
N PHE A 12 21.98 17.40 63.14
CA PHE A 12 21.04 18.01 64.11
C PHE A 12 21.54 17.90 65.57
N PRO A 13 21.09 18.75 66.53
CA PRO A 13 19.93 18.38 67.38
C PRO A 13 19.07 19.54 67.98
N GLY A 14 17.79 19.24 68.28
CA GLY A 14 17.19 19.43 69.63
C GLY A 14 16.54 20.77 70.07
N HIS A 15 15.19 20.78 70.08
CA HIS A 15 14.22 21.34 71.07
C HIS A 15 14.28 22.79 71.62
N GLY A 16 13.10 23.47 71.61
CA GLY A 16 12.64 24.30 72.75
C GLY A 16 11.86 25.62 72.51
N VAL A 17 10.55 25.53 72.23
CA VAL A 17 9.39 26.27 72.85
C VAL A 17 9.37 27.82 73.05
N GLN A 18 8.22 28.42 72.65
CA GLN A 18 7.58 29.72 73.03
C GLN A 18 8.16 31.03 72.42
N SER A 19 7.41 32.03 71.90
CA SER A 19 6.05 32.51 72.22
C SER A 19 5.48 33.52 71.18
N ARG A 20 4.15 33.71 71.24
CA ARG A 20 3.31 34.91 70.92
C ARG A 20 2.82 35.22 69.49
N GLN A 21 1.53 34.91 69.29
CA GLN A 21 0.40 35.77 68.82
C GLN A 21 0.79 37.22 68.47
N GLY A 22 0.41 37.82 67.34
CA GLY A 22 -0.89 37.82 66.65
C GLY A 22 -1.49 39.24 66.72
N ILE A 23 -2.34 39.63 65.75
CA ILE A 23 -3.17 40.87 65.58
C ILE A 23 -2.64 41.84 64.51
N PHE A 24 -3.37 42.35 63.49
CA PHE A 24 -4.73 42.16 62.94
C PHE A 24 -4.78 42.86 61.56
N ALA A 25 -5.64 42.38 60.64
CA ALA A 25 -6.69 43.20 60.01
C ALA A 25 -7.65 42.27 59.24
N VAL A 26 -8.88 42.16 59.76
CA VAL A 26 -10.06 41.54 59.14
C VAL A 26 -11.10 42.65 59.00
N MET A 27 -11.80 42.69 57.87
CA MET A 27 -13.14 43.25 57.78
C MET A 27 -14.00 42.37 56.85
N GLU A 28 -15.27 42.23 57.22
CA GLU A 28 -16.18 41.10 56.96
C GLU A 28 -17.08 41.20 55.70
N PHE A 29 -17.39 40.01 55.13
CA PHE A 29 -18.66 39.44 54.60
C PHE A 29 -19.65 40.24 53.69
N PRO A 30 -20.37 39.60 52.72
CA PRO A 30 -21.25 38.45 53.00
C PRO A 30 -21.31 37.28 51.99
N ARG A 31 -21.74 36.14 52.56
CA ARG A 31 -22.17 34.90 51.90
C ARG A 31 -23.34 35.18 50.94
N ASN A 32 -23.29 34.58 49.75
CA ASN A 32 -24.51 34.12 49.08
C ASN A 32 -24.28 32.69 48.55
N LYS A 33 -25.14 31.76 48.97
CA LYS A 33 -25.24 30.41 48.43
C LYS A 33 -25.79 30.54 47.01
N ASN A 34 -25.05 30.09 46.00
CA ASN A 34 -25.62 29.69 44.73
C ASN A 34 -24.83 28.51 44.16
N THR A 35 -25.58 27.46 43.88
CA THR A 35 -25.20 26.25 43.15
C THR A 35 -24.60 26.60 41.77
N PHE A 36 -23.35 26.26 41.53
CA PHE A 36 -22.76 26.35 40.20
C PHE A 36 -23.14 25.12 39.36
N LYS A 37 -24.21 25.29 38.58
CA LYS A 37 -24.29 24.76 37.21
C LYS A 37 -23.64 25.80 36.30
N SER A 38 -22.62 25.44 35.53
CA SER A 38 -22.58 25.63 34.07
C SER A 38 -21.18 25.39 33.51
N SER A 39 -21.15 24.51 32.52
CA SER A 39 -20.17 24.34 31.47
C SER A 39 -19.55 25.66 30.97
N PHE A 40 -18.22 25.73 30.96
CA PHE A 40 -17.50 26.62 30.05
C PHE A 40 -17.23 25.84 28.76
N ALA A 41 -18.09 26.04 27.76
CA ALA A 41 -17.79 25.69 26.38
C ALA A 41 -16.86 26.76 25.81
N VAL A 42 -15.63 26.37 25.49
CA VAL A 42 -14.72 27.21 24.70
C VAL A 42 -15.24 27.20 23.26
N LYS A 43 -15.86 28.29 22.84
CA LYS A 43 -16.22 28.53 21.44
C LYS A 43 -14.93 28.75 20.64
N CYS A 44 -14.46 27.68 19.99
CA CYS A 44 -13.48 27.79 18.92
C CYS A 44 -14.20 28.34 17.68
N SER A 45 -13.72 29.47 17.14
CA SER A 45 -14.30 30.08 15.94
C SER A 45 -13.94 29.25 14.70
N LEU A 46 -14.92 28.49 14.20
CA LEU A 46 -14.84 27.62 13.03
C LEU A 46 -14.61 28.43 11.74
N SER A 47 -13.53 28.14 11.02
CA SER A 47 -13.44 28.36 9.57
C SER A 47 -14.19 27.23 8.88
N THR A 48 -15.31 27.57 8.20
CA THR A 48 -16.16 26.73 7.32
C THR A 48 -16.33 25.24 7.69
N PRO A 49 -17.47 24.83 8.27
CA PRO A 49 -17.79 23.43 8.54
C PRO A 49 -17.92 22.61 7.25
N THR A 50 -17.35 21.40 7.23
CA THR A 50 -17.51 20.46 6.11
C THR A 50 -18.65 19.49 6.40
N ASP A 51 -19.75 19.64 5.67
CA ASP A 51 -20.87 18.70 5.68
C ASP A 51 -20.60 17.53 4.70
N LEU A 52 -19.69 16.62 5.07
CA LEU A 52 -19.39 15.41 4.29
C LEU A 52 -20.67 14.58 4.07
N MET A 53 -21.55 14.56 5.07
CA MET A 53 -22.80 13.81 5.05
C MET A 53 -23.81 14.36 4.05
N GLY A 54 -24.01 15.67 4.03
CA GLY A 54 -24.85 16.37 3.06
C GLY A 54 -24.37 16.15 1.63
N LYS A 55 -23.05 16.18 1.40
CA LYS A 55 -22.45 15.96 0.09
C LYS A 55 -22.57 14.53 -0.42
N ILE A 56 -22.49 13.53 0.48
CA ILE A 56 -22.80 12.13 0.13
C ILE A 56 -24.25 12.02 -0.33
N LYS A 57 -25.20 12.60 0.41
CA LYS A 57 -26.62 12.58 0.03
C LYS A 57 -26.88 13.29 -1.30
N GLU A 58 -26.26 14.45 -1.53
CA GLU A 58 -26.37 15.21 -2.79
C GLU A 58 -25.88 14.38 -3.97
N LYS A 59 -24.73 13.70 -3.84
CA LYS A 59 -24.18 12.86 -4.92
C LYS A 59 -24.97 11.58 -5.17
N LEU A 60 -25.63 11.03 -4.15
CA LEU A 60 -26.42 9.81 -4.26
C LEU A 60 -27.87 10.07 -4.74
N SER A 61 -28.38 11.29 -4.60
CA SER A 61 -29.74 11.65 -5.02
C SER A 61 -29.73 12.54 -6.27
N GLU A 62 -30.27 12.07 -7.40
CA GLU A 62 -30.52 12.91 -8.59
C GLU A 62 -31.54 14.04 -8.35
N LYS A 63 -32.13 14.11 -7.14
CA LYS A 63 -33.02 15.18 -6.71
C LYS A 63 -32.27 16.16 -5.83
N VAL A 64 -31.97 17.32 -6.40
CA VAL A 64 -31.65 18.53 -5.64
C VAL A 64 -32.89 18.95 -4.86
N ASP A 65 -33.07 18.39 -3.66
CA ASP A 65 -33.88 19.07 -2.64
C ASP A 65 -32.98 20.14 -2.01
N ASN A 66 -33.23 21.39 -2.37
CA ASN A 66 -32.57 22.59 -1.84
C ASN A 66 -32.85 22.84 -0.34
N SER A 67 -33.12 21.79 0.46
CA SER A 67 -33.37 21.86 1.90
C SER A 67 -32.33 21.13 2.75
N VAL A 68 -31.16 20.79 2.20
CA VAL A 68 -30.05 20.29 3.03
C VAL A 68 -29.44 21.48 3.77
N ALA A 69 -29.90 21.73 4.99
CA ALA A 69 -29.20 22.59 5.93
C ALA A 69 -27.79 22.00 6.12
N ALA A 70 -26.75 22.74 5.72
CA ALA A 70 -25.37 22.36 5.96
C ALA A 70 -25.21 22.00 7.44
N MET A 71 -25.06 20.70 7.74
CA MET A 71 -24.82 20.28 9.11
C MET A 71 -23.38 20.68 9.43
N ALA A 72 -23.22 21.72 10.25
CA ALA A 72 -21.92 22.07 10.76
C ALA A 72 -21.36 20.86 11.53
N THR A 73 -20.22 20.33 11.10
CA THR A 73 -19.53 19.24 11.78
C THR A 73 -19.01 19.76 13.12
N ASP A 74 -19.65 19.36 14.21
CA ASP A 74 -19.14 19.61 15.55
C ASP A 74 -17.92 18.71 15.77
N SER A 75 -16.94 19.18 16.55
CA SER A 75 -15.77 18.38 16.94
C SER A 75 -16.15 17.03 17.58
N ALA A 76 -17.35 16.96 18.18
CA ALA A 76 -17.94 15.74 18.73
C ALA A 76 -18.30 14.67 17.67
N ASP A 77 -18.42 15.04 16.39
CA ASP A 77 -18.79 14.12 15.30
C ASP A 77 -17.57 13.45 14.64
N MET A 78 -16.35 13.78 15.08
CA MET A 78 -15.11 13.25 14.52
C MET A 78 -15.05 11.71 14.44
N PRO A 79 -15.47 10.94 15.48
CA PRO A 79 -15.50 9.48 15.38
C PRO A 79 -16.36 8.97 14.21
N THR A 80 -17.51 9.61 13.98
CA THR A 80 -18.41 9.28 12.86
C THR A 80 -17.74 9.58 11.52
N ASN A 81 -17.12 10.75 11.39
CA ASN A 81 -16.46 11.17 10.15
C ASN A 81 -15.32 10.23 9.76
N LEU A 82 -14.51 9.79 10.73
CA LEU A 82 -13.44 8.82 10.47
C LEU A 82 -14.00 7.46 9.98
N CYS A 83 -15.11 7.00 10.57
CA CYS A 83 -15.77 5.77 10.13
C CYS A 83 -16.34 5.89 8.71
N ILE A 84 -16.86 7.06 8.35
CA ILE A 84 -17.32 7.34 6.97
C ILE A 84 -16.14 7.31 6.02
N VAL A 85 -15.02 7.99 6.34
CA VAL A 85 -13.80 7.95 5.52
C VAL A 85 -13.32 6.52 5.31
N ASP A 86 -13.23 5.72 6.38
CA ASP A 86 -12.83 4.31 6.30
C ASP A 86 -13.80 3.48 5.45
N SER A 87 -15.10 3.74 5.57
CA SER A 87 -16.14 3.06 4.77
C SER A 87 -16.04 3.40 3.29
N LEU A 88 -15.87 4.68 2.94
CA LEU A 88 -15.71 5.12 1.55
C LEU A 88 -14.48 4.48 0.90
N GLN A 89 -13.36 4.40 1.63
CA GLN A 89 -12.13 3.74 1.16
C GLN A 89 -12.32 2.22 0.99
N ARG A 90 -12.97 1.55 1.95
CA ARG A 90 -13.26 0.11 1.87
C ARG A 90 -14.21 -0.24 0.74
N LEU A 91 -15.11 0.68 0.38
CA LEU A 91 -16.07 0.53 -0.73
C LEU A 91 -15.51 0.99 -2.08
N GLY A 92 -14.32 1.61 -2.11
CA GLY A 92 -13.64 2.03 -3.34
C GLY A 92 -14.27 3.24 -4.03
N VAL A 93 -14.97 4.09 -3.27
CA VAL A 93 -15.69 5.27 -3.76
C VAL A 93 -15.16 6.58 -3.19
N GLU A 94 -14.05 6.54 -2.47
CA GLU A 94 -13.38 7.70 -1.85
C GLU A 94 -12.98 8.77 -2.87
N LYS A 95 -12.67 8.38 -4.11
CA LYS A 95 -12.30 9.30 -5.20
C LYS A 95 -13.36 10.37 -5.47
N TYR A 96 -14.63 10.07 -5.21
CA TYR A 96 -15.74 11.00 -5.41
C TYR A 96 -15.86 12.05 -4.30
N PHE A 97 -15.09 11.89 -3.22
CA PHE A 97 -15.19 12.67 -1.97
C PHE A 97 -13.84 13.17 -1.46
N GLN A 98 -12.81 13.27 -2.32
CA GLN A 98 -11.45 13.57 -1.84
C GLN A 98 -11.34 14.91 -1.12
N SER A 99 -12.00 15.97 -1.62
CA SER A 99 -12.01 17.27 -0.94
C SER A 99 -12.59 17.22 0.47
N GLU A 100 -13.64 16.42 0.65
CA GLU A 100 -14.31 16.25 1.94
C GLU A 100 -13.46 15.39 2.88
N ILE A 101 -12.88 14.31 2.36
CA ILE A 101 -11.97 13.43 3.10
C ILE A 101 -10.76 14.23 3.59
N ASP A 102 -10.12 15.00 2.71
CA ASP A 102 -8.94 15.79 3.07
C ASP A 102 -9.29 16.82 4.15
N THR A 103 -10.47 17.45 4.08
CA THR A 103 -10.91 18.37 5.16
C THR A 103 -11.14 17.67 6.49
N VAL A 104 -11.78 16.48 6.48
CA VAL A 104 -11.98 15.68 7.70
C VAL A 104 -10.64 15.30 8.33
N LEU A 105 -9.65 14.94 7.51
CA LEU A 105 -8.32 14.57 7.98
C LEU A 105 -7.54 15.76 8.51
N ASP A 106 -7.65 16.94 7.89
CA ASP A 106 -7.08 18.18 8.42
C ASP A 106 -7.65 18.51 9.81
N ASP A 107 -8.97 18.40 9.98
CA ASP A 107 -9.63 18.60 11.26
C ASP A 107 -9.21 17.54 12.30
N ALA A 108 -9.15 16.27 11.90
CA ALA A 108 -8.68 15.18 12.75
C ALA A 108 -7.24 15.42 13.21
N TYR A 109 -6.36 15.87 12.30
CA TYR A 109 -4.98 16.20 12.62
C TYR A 109 -4.87 17.36 13.59
N ARG A 110 -5.68 18.42 13.42
CA ARG A 110 -5.72 19.53 14.37
C ARG A 110 -6.13 19.05 15.77
N LEU A 111 -7.15 18.20 15.88
CA LEU A 111 -7.60 17.65 17.16
C LEU A 111 -6.56 16.72 17.79
N TRP A 112 -5.86 15.94 16.97
CA TRP A 112 -4.73 15.10 17.35
C TRP A 112 -3.61 15.94 17.99
N GLN A 113 -3.18 17.01 17.31
CA GLN A 113 -2.16 17.94 17.82
C GLN A 113 -2.58 18.63 19.14
N LEU A 114 -3.87 18.90 19.30
CA LEU A 114 -4.43 19.45 20.54
C LEU A 114 -4.60 18.41 21.66
N LYS A 115 -4.28 17.13 21.41
CA LYS A 115 -4.43 16.01 22.35
C LYS A 115 -5.81 15.93 22.99
N GLN A 116 -6.86 16.08 22.17
CA GLN A 116 -8.26 16.06 22.60
C GLN A 116 -8.69 14.66 23.06
N LYS A 117 -8.38 14.33 24.32
CA LYS A 117 -8.60 13.00 24.90
C LYS A 117 -10.05 12.54 24.91
N ASP A 118 -11.00 13.47 25.03
CA ASP A 118 -12.42 13.13 25.07
C ASP A 118 -12.94 12.63 23.70
N ILE A 119 -12.35 13.11 22.60
CA ILE A 119 -12.71 12.70 21.24
C ILE A 119 -12.06 11.36 20.90
N PHE A 120 -10.80 11.17 21.29
CA PHE A 120 -10.03 9.95 21.06
C PHE A 120 -10.04 8.99 22.27
N SER A 121 -11.07 9.06 23.11
CA SER A 121 -11.17 8.20 24.30
C SER A 121 -11.45 6.74 23.93
N ASP A 122 -12.10 6.52 22.78
CA ASP A 122 -12.39 5.20 22.24
C ASP A 122 -11.20 4.65 21.44
N ILE A 123 -10.90 3.37 21.65
CA ILE A 123 -9.73 2.69 21.08
C ILE A 123 -9.81 2.65 19.55
N THR A 124 -10.98 2.28 19.00
CA THR A 124 -11.20 2.17 17.55
C THR A 124 -10.98 3.53 16.89
N THR A 125 -11.55 4.59 17.49
CA THR A 125 -11.42 5.96 16.98
C THR A 125 -9.98 6.43 17.01
N HIS A 126 -9.25 6.19 18.11
CA HIS A 126 -7.87 6.62 18.28
C HIS A 126 -6.93 5.92 17.30
N ALA A 127 -7.04 4.59 17.17
CA ALA A 127 -6.25 3.80 16.24
C ALA A 127 -6.57 4.13 14.77
N MET A 128 -7.84 4.38 14.45
CA MET A 128 -8.26 4.76 13.10
C MET A 128 -7.79 6.15 12.70
N ALA A 129 -7.87 7.13 13.61
CA ALA A 129 -7.31 8.45 13.40
C ALA A 129 -5.81 8.36 13.11
N PHE A 130 -5.06 7.63 13.94
CA PHE A 130 -3.64 7.38 13.72
C PHE A 130 -3.37 6.81 12.34
N ARG A 131 -4.05 5.72 11.96
CA ARG A 131 -3.84 5.03 10.68
C ARG A 131 -4.15 5.94 9.50
N LEU A 132 -5.32 6.58 9.48
CA LEU A 132 -5.75 7.42 8.36
C LEU A 132 -4.84 8.64 8.19
N LEU A 133 -4.44 9.28 9.30
CA LEU A 133 -3.51 10.40 9.30
C LEU A 133 -2.10 9.97 8.84
N ARG A 134 -1.57 8.87 9.38
CA ARG A 134 -0.26 8.31 9.00
C ARG A 134 -0.21 8.03 7.51
N VAL A 135 -1.19 7.30 6.98
CA VAL A 135 -1.27 6.92 5.56
C VAL A 135 -1.29 8.17 4.67
N LYS A 136 -1.95 9.25 5.10
CA LYS A 136 -2.01 10.51 4.35
C LYS A 136 -0.77 11.40 4.49
N GLY A 137 0.20 10.99 5.30
CA GLY A 137 1.49 11.67 5.45
C GLY A 137 1.51 12.74 6.54
N TYR A 138 0.51 12.76 7.42
CA TYR A 138 0.54 13.62 8.61
C TYR A 138 1.55 13.09 9.63
N ASP A 139 2.21 14.02 10.33
CA ASP A 139 3.15 13.67 11.39
C ASP A 139 2.42 13.34 12.69
N VAL A 140 2.13 12.05 12.87
CA VAL A 140 1.50 11.48 14.06
C VAL A 140 2.49 10.54 14.76
N SER A 141 2.55 10.57 16.10
CA SER A 141 3.46 9.69 16.85
C SER A 141 2.76 8.37 17.19
N SER A 142 3.45 7.24 16.99
CA SER A 142 2.94 5.92 17.42
C SER A 142 2.88 5.80 18.94
N GLU A 143 3.66 6.60 19.67
CA GLU A 143 3.68 6.60 21.14
C GLU A 143 2.33 6.97 21.77
N GLU A 144 1.44 7.63 21.03
CA GLU A 144 0.07 7.88 21.49
C GLU A 144 -0.75 6.58 21.62
N LEU A 145 -0.32 5.51 20.93
CA LEU A 145 -0.91 4.17 21.02
C LEU A 145 -0.17 3.25 22.02
N ALA A 146 0.88 3.72 22.70
CA ALA A 146 1.66 2.91 23.64
C ALA A 146 0.82 2.23 24.75
N PRO A 147 -0.20 2.88 25.36
CA PRO A 147 -1.06 2.20 26.34
C PRO A 147 -1.72 0.93 25.79
N TYR A 148 -2.08 0.92 24.51
CA TYR A 148 -2.70 -0.25 23.87
C TYR A 148 -1.66 -1.32 23.50
N ALA A 149 -0.42 -0.91 23.20
CA ALA A 149 0.68 -1.81 22.94
C ALA A 149 1.05 -2.63 24.18
N ASP A 150 1.02 -2.01 25.34
CA ASP A 150 1.32 -2.63 26.64
C ASP A 150 0.08 -3.24 27.33
N GLN A 151 -1.06 -3.24 26.63
CA GLN A 151 -2.34 -3.79 27.11
C GLN A 151 -2.88 -3.13 28.39
N GLU A 152 -2.48 -1.87 28.63
CA GLU A 152 -2.86 -1.13 29.83
C GLU A 152 -4.37 -0.84 29.85
N GLY A 153 -5.03 -1.21 30.95
CA GLY A 153 -6.45 -0.95 31.14
C GLY A 153 -7.40 -1.70 30.20
N MET A 154 -6.89 -2.61 29.36
CA MET A 154 -7.70 -3.42 28.45
C MET A 154 -8.10 -4.75 29.09
N ASN A 155 -9.39 -5.08 29.07
CA ASN A 155 -9.87 -6.41 29.40
C ASN A 155 -10.05 -7.22 28.10
N LEU A 156 -9.08 -8.08 27.80
CA LEU A 156 -9.08 -8.89 26.58
C LEU A 156 -10.24 -9.89 26.49
N GLN A 157 -10.93 -10.19 27.59
CA GLN A 157 -12.11 -11.08 27.57
C GLN A 157 -13.37 -10.35 27.07
N THR A 158 -13.41 -9.03 27.21
CA THR A 158 -14.57 -8.19 26.87
C THR A 158 -14.26 -7.14 25.83
N ILE A 159 -13.04 -7.11 25.29
CA ILE A 159 -12.62 -6.15 24.28
C ILE A 159 -13.41 -6.38 22.99
N ASP A 160 -13.84 -5.28 22.37
CA ASP A 160 -14.47 -5.35 21.07
C ASP A 160 -13.46 -5.83 20.01
N LEU A 161 -13.86 -6.83 19.24
CA LEU A 161 -13.04 -7.39 18.18
C LEU A 161 -12.74 -6.34 17.09
N ALA A 162 -13.67 -5.41 16.84
CA ALA A 162 -13.44 -4.31 15.88
C ALA A 162 -12.29 -3.40 16.32
N ALA A 163 -12.15 -3.14 17.63
CA ALA A 163 -11.04 -2.37 18.17
C ALA A 163 -9.70 -3.10 17.99
N VAL A 164 -9.66 -4.41 18.21
CA VAL A 164 -8.44 -5.21 18.00
C VAL A 164 -8.05 -5.26 16.52
N ILE A 165 -9.03 -5.38 15.62
CA ILE A 165 -8.79 -5.31 14.16
C ILE A 165 -8.24 -3.95 13.78
N GLU A 166 -8.78 -2.86 14.31
CA GLU A 166 -8.30 -1.51 13.99
C GLU A 166 -6.88 -1.27 14.52
N LEU A 167 -6.56 -1.75 15.72
CA LEU A 167 -5.19 -1.73 16.25
C LEU A 167 -4.23 -2.58 15.40
N TYR A 168 -4.68 -3.76 14.94
CA TYR A 168 -3.92 -4.57 14.00
C TYR A 168 -3.63 -3.79 12.72
N ARG A 169 -4.65 -3.16 12.11
CA ARG A 169 -4.51 -2.33 10.90
C ARG A 169 -3.56 -1.15 11.13
N ALA A 170 -3.67 -0.46 12.26
CA ALA A 170 -2.78 0.65 12.62
C ALA A 170 -1.31 0.20 12.75
N ALA A 171 -1.07 -0.99 13.32
CA ALA A 171 0.26 -1.56 13.45
C ALA A 171 0.92 -1.88 12.10
N GLN A 172 0.13 -2.15 11.05
CA GLN A 172 0.63 -2.39 9.69
C GLN A 172 1.22 -1.15 9.04
N GLU A 173 0.89 0.05 9.54
CA GLU A 173 1.44 1.32 9.07
C GLU A 173 2.79 1.67 9.72
N ARG A 174 3.48 0.67 10.27
CA ARG A 174 4.84 0.79 10.79
C ARG A 174 5.82 1.08 9.66
N VAL A 175 6.47 2.24 9.75
CA VAL A 175 7.47 2.70 8.79
C VAL A 175 8.89 2.70 9.36
N ALA A 176 9.07 2.98 10.64
CA ALA A 176 10.38 3.08 11.28
C ALA A 176 10.76 1.77 11.99
N GLU A 177 12.05 1.41 12.02
CA GLU A 177 12.52 0.16 12.66
C GLU A 177 12.47 0.27 14.17
N GLU A 178 12.77 1.45 14.68
CA GLU A 178 12.73 1.86 16.08
C GLU A 178 11.31 1.98 16.65
N ASP A 179 10.27 1.88 15.82
CA ASP A 179 8.87 1.99 16.26
C ASP A 179 8.40 0.74 17.01
N SER A 180 8.88 0.62 18.25
CA SER A 180 8.61 -0.51 19.13
C SER A 180 7.14 -0.61 19.53
N THR A 181 6.43 0.51 19.55
CA THR A 181 5.02 0.60 19.90
C THR A 181 4.17 -0.14 18.87
N LEU A 182 4.36 0.13 17.57
CA LEU A 182 3.62 -0.58 16.52
C LEU A 182 4.05 -2.05 16.39
N GLU A 183 5.31 -2.38 16.63
CA GLU A 183 5.77 -3.78 16.67
C GLU A 183 5.04 -4.59 17.75
N LYS A 184 4.99 -4.06 18.98
CA LYS A 184 4.27 -4.70 20.09
C LYS A 184 2.78 -4.87 19.76
N LEU A 185 2.15 -3.83 19.21
CA LEU A 185 0.75 -3.89 18.76
C LEU A 185 0.54 -5.00 17.74
N TYR A 186 1.39 -5.07 16.70
CA TYR A 186 1.30 -6.10 15.67
C TYR A 186 1.40 -7.49 16.28
N VAL A 187 2.38 -7.73 17.17
CA VAL A 187 2.61 -9.05 17.78
C VAL A 187 1.40 -9.53 18.55
N TRP A 188 0.87 -8.73 19.48
CA TRP A 188 -0.22 -9.19 20.34
C TRP A 188 -1.55 -9.23 19.60
N THR A 189 -1.87 -8.24 18.76
CA THR A 189 -3.13 -8.22 18.01
C THR A 189 -3.19 -9.39 17.01
N SER A 190 -2.09 -9.68 16.31
CA SER A 190 -2.00 -10.85 15.43
C SER A 190 -2.22 -12.15 16.19
N THR A 191 -1.60 -12.28 17.37
CA THR A 191 -1.72 -13.47 18.23
C THR A 191 -3.15 -13.64 18.72
N PHE A 192 -3.76 -12.57 19.20
CA PHE A 192 -5.15 -12.56 19.67
C PHE A 192 -6.11 -12.96 18.54
N LEU A 193 -6.04 -12.31 17.38
CA LEU A 193 -6.92 -12.60 16.26
C LEU A 193 -6.80 -14.04 15.76
N LYS A 194 -5.57 -14.60 15.71
CA LYS A 194 -5.34 -16.02 15.39
C LYS A 194 -5.99 -16.95 16.42
N GLN A 195 -5.89 -16.63 17.72
CA GLN A 195 -6.54 -17.41 18.77
C GLN A 195 -8.07 -17.38 18.66
N GLN A 196 -8.65 -16.21 18.36
CA GLN A 196 -10.11 -16.08 18.17
C GLN A 196 -10.61 -16.93 16.99
N LEU A 197 -9.88 -16.98 15.88
CA LEU A 197 -10.18 -17.86 14.75
C LEU A 197 -10.10 -19.34 15.14
N LEU A 198 -8.99 -19.76 15.76
CA LEU A 198 -8.78 -21.16 16.15
C LEU A 198 -9.81 -21.66 17.18
N ALA A 199 -10.28 -20.79 18.07
CA ALA A 199 -11.28 -21.10 19.06
C ALA A 199 -12.72 -21.08 18.51
N GLY A 200 -12.94 -20.63 17.26
CA GLY A 200 -14.28 -20.40 16.72
C GLY A 200 -15.06 -19.34 17.49
N ALA A 201 -14.36 -18.39 18.11
CA ALA A 201 -14.91 -17.41 19.04
C ALA A 201 -15.46 -16.14 18.36
N ILE A 202 -15.49 -16.12 17.03
CA ILE A 202 -16.06 -15.04 16.21
C ILE A 202 -17.38 -15.54 15.61
N PRO A 203 -18.55 -15.26 16.23
CA PRO A 203 -19.82 -15.80 15.75
C PRO A 203 -20.28 -15.18 14.44
N ASP A 204 -19.92 -13.92 14.19
CA ASP A 204 -20.27 -13.23 12.95
C ASP A 204 -19.40 -13.74 11.79
N GLN A 205 -20.05 -14.35 10.80
CA GLN A 205 -19.37 -14.99 9.68
C GLN A 205 -18.65 -13.99 8.75
N LYS A 206 -19.17 -12.76 8.61
CA LYS A 206 -18.52 -11.74 7.77
C LYS A 206 -17.25 -11.25 8.43
N LEU A 207 -17.31 -10.98 9.73
CA LEU A 207 -16.18 -10.57 10.55
C LEU A 207 -15.12 -11.67 10.64
N HIS A 208 -15.54 -12.93 10.80
CA HIS A 208 -14.63 -14.08 10.75
C HIS A 208 -13.81 -14.08 9.44
N LYS A 209 -14.49 -14.01 8.29
CA LYS A 209 -13.84 -13.95 6.97
C LYS A 209 -12.96 -12.72 6.81
N GLN A 210 -13.32 -11.59 7.40
CA GLN A 210 -12.52 -10.37 7.36
C GLN A 210 -11.21 -10.54 8.15
N VAL A 211 -11.27 -11.15 9.34
CA VAL A 211 -10.07 -11.44 10.15
C VAL A 211 -9.16 -12.44 9.43
N GLU A 212 -9.71 -13.50 8.83
CA GLU A 212 -8.94 -14.43 8.00
C GLU A 212 -8.25 -13.71 6.84
N TYR A 213 -8.97 -12.82 6.15
CA TYR A 213 -8.44 -12.08 5.01
C TYR A 213 -7.26 -11.17 5.41
N TYR A 214 -7.39 -10.42 6.51
CA TYR A 214 -6.32 -9.56 7.00
C TYR A 214 -5.10 -10.34 7.49
N LEU A 215 -5.31 -11.42 8.25
CA LEU A 215 -4.20 -12.24 8.77
C LEU A 215 -3.48 -13.05 7.68
N LYS A 216 -4.15 -13.38 6.57
CA LYS A 216 -3.56 -14.15 5.47
C LYS A 216 -2.43 -13.37 4.81
N ASN A 217 -2.68 -12.13 4.39
CA ASN A 217 -1.70 -11.31 3.68
C ASN A 217 -2.10 -9.83 3.61
N TYR A 218 -1.96 -9.09 4.72
CA TYR A 218 -2.38 -7.68 4.76
C TYR A 218 -1.68 -6.80 3.69
N HIS A 219 -0.38 -6.97 3.50
CA HIS A 219 0.39 -6.15 2.55
C HIS A 219 0.16 -6.54 1.08
N GLY A 220 -0.38 -7.72 0.79
CA GLY A 220 -0.80 -8.12 -0.56
C GLY A 220 -2.27 -7.90 -0.85
N ILE A 221 -3.00 -7.13 -0.03
CA ILE A 221 -4.37 -6.72 -0.36
C ILE A 221 -4.31 -5.71 -1.51
N LEU A 222 -4.55 -6.19 -2.72
CA LEU A 222 -4.64 -5.36 -3.93
C LEU A 222 -5.89 -4.46 -3.85
N ASP A 223 -5.78 -3.20 -4.26
CA ASP A 223 -6.83 -2.17 -4.08
C ASP A 223 -8.23 -2.67 -4.45
N ARG A 224 -8.41 -3.18 -5.67
CA ARG A 224 -9.72 -3.62 -6.18
C ARG A 224 -10.18 -4.96 -5.61
N MET A 225 -9.25 -5.82 -5.22
CA MET A 225 -9.60 -7.03 -4.47
C MET A 225 -10.04 -6.68 -3.05
N GLY A 226 -9.40 -5.71 -2.42
CA GLY A 226 -9.80 -5.13 -1.14
C GLY A 226 -11.21 -4.52 -1.22
N VAL A 227 -11.50 -3.75 -2.28
CA VAL A 227 -12.84 -3.22 -2.53
C VAL A 227 -13.86 -4.33 -2.76
N ARG A 228 -13.53 -5.35 -3.57
CA ARG A 228 -14.43 -6.50 -3.79
C ARG A 228 -14.77 -7.20 -2.48
N LYS A 229 -13.77 -7.52 -1.67
CA LYS A 229 -13.97 -8.10 -0.34
C LYS A 229 -14.73 -7.16 0.59
N GLY A 230 -14.46 -5.86 0.51
CA GLY A 230 -15.18 -4.81 1.23
C GLY A 230 -16.67 -4.83 0.92
N LEU A 231 -17.05 -4.95 -0.36
CA LEU A 231 -18.44 -5.03 -0.81
C LEU A 231 -19.12 -6.36 -0.42
N ASP A 232 -18.40 -7.48 -0.51
CA ASP A 232 -18.92 -8.80 -0.13
C ASP A 232 -19.14 -8.93 1.39
N LEU A 233 -18.26 -8.31 2.19
CA LEU A 233 -18.25 -8.42 3.65
C LEU A 233 -18.81 -7.18 4.36
N TYR A 234 -19.33 -6.20 3.63
CA TYR A 234 -19.81 -4.96 4.24
C TYR A 234 -20.91 -5.25 5.28
N ASP A 235 -20.76 -4.63 6.44
CA ASP A 235 -21.77 -4.58 7.48
C ASP A 235 -21.67 -3.23 8.21
N ALA A 236 -22.73 -2.42 8.15
CA ALA A 236 -22.81 -1.17 8.91
C ALA A 236 -22.76 -1.43 10.44
N GLY A 237 -23.10 -2.65 10.84
CA GLY A 237 -22.93 -3.14 12.21
C GLY A 237 -21.49 -3.20 12.71
N TYR A 238 -20.50 -3.15 11.81
CA TYR A 238 -19.08 -3.22 12.14
C TYR A 238 -18.65 -2.12 13.11
N TYR A 239 -19.29 -0.93 13.07
CA TYR A 239 -18.97 0.19 13.95
C TYR A 239 -19.94 0.34 15.14
N LYS A 240 -20.87 -0.60 15.37
CA LYS A 240 -21.96 -0.48 16.38
C LYS A 240 -21.53 -0.13 17.80
N ALA A 241 -20.30 -0.47 18.20
CA ALA A 241 -19.77 -0.12 19.51
C ALA A 241 -19.50 1.39 19.67
N LEU A 242 -19.34 2.11 18.57
CA LEU A 242 -19.25 3.57 18.57
C LEU A 242 -20.66 4.15 18.68
N LYS A 243 -20.89 5.07 19.63
CA LYS A 243 -22.16 5.86 19.69
C LYS A 243 -22.47 6.60 18.38
N ALA A 244 -21.46 6.76 17.51
CA ALA A 244 -21.55 7.27 16.15
C ALA A 244 -22.32 6.35 15.17
N ALA A 245 -22.47 5.06 15.49
CA ALA A 245 -23.06 4.05 14.61
C ALA A 245 -24.53 4.30 14.29
N ASP A 246 -25.30 4.87 15.22
CA ASP A 246 -26.72 5.15 14.99
C ASP A 246 -26.92 6.11 13.80
N ARG A 247 -26.05 7.11 13.64
CA ARG A 247 -26.07 8.03 12.48
C ARG A 247 -25.58 7.41 11.19
N LEU A 248 -24.68 6.41 11.27
CA LEU A 248 -24.18 5.63 10.14
C LEU A 248 -25.22 4.63 9.64
N VAL A 249 -26.01 4.06 10.56
CA VAL A 249 -27.11 3.12 10.28
C VAL A 249 -28.33 3.85 9.69
N ASP A 250 -28.63 5.06 10.17
CA ASP A 250 -29.67 5.94 9.60
C ASP A 250 -29.32 6.50 8.21
N LEU A 251 -28.05 6.39 7.80
CA LEU A 251 -27.56 6.88 6.53
C LEU A 251 -27.60 5.76 5.48
N CYS A 252 -28.52 5.87 4.51
CA CYS A 252 -28.40 5.43 3.10
C CYS A 252 -27.45 4.25 2.80
N ASN A 253 -27.43 3.21 3.63
CA ASN A 253 -26.45 2.14 3.56
C ASN A 253 -26.63 1.38 2.24
N GLU A 254 -27.89 1.14 1.88
CA GLU A 254 -28.22 0.51 0.60
C GLU A 254 -27.92 1.42 -0.61
N ASP A 255 -28.12 2.74 -0.53
CA ASP A 255 -27.82 3.64 -1.65
C ASP A 255 -26.31 3.75 -1.89
N LEU A 256 -25.51 3.88 -0.82
CA LEU A 256 -24.05 3.91 -0.92
C LEU A 256 -23.50 2.57 -1.42
N LEU A 257 -24.04 1.45 -0.93
CA LEU A 257 -23.67 0.12 -1.44
C LEU A 257 -24.09 -0.09 -2.88
N ALA A 258 -25.28 0.36 -3.28
CA ALA A 258 -25.75 0.30 -4.66
C ALA A 258 -24.83 1.11 -5.58
N PHE A 259 -24.48 2.34 -5.17
CA PHE A 259 -23.52 3.19 -5.87
C PHE A 259 -22.15 2.51 -6.01
N ALA A 260 -21.60 1.97 -4.92
CA ALA A 260 -20.30 1.31 -4.92
C ALA A 260 -20.30 0.03 -5.78
N ARG A 261 -21.38 -0.77 -5.76
CA ARG A 261 -21.54 -1.95 -6.64
C ARG A 261 -21.65 -1.54 -8.11
N GLN A 262 -22.35 -0.45 -8.40
CA GLN A 262 -22.45 0.09 -9.76
C GLN A 262 -21.09 0.59 -10.26
N ASP A 263 -20.38 1.39 -9.47
CA ASP A 263 -19.00 1.81 -9.79
C ASP A 263 -18.11 0.58 -10.02
N PHE A 264 -18.19 -0.43 -9.16
CA PHE A 264 -17.41 -1.65 -9.32
C PHE A 264 -17.67 -2.34 -10.66
N ASN A 265 -18.94 -2.50 -11.03
CA ASN A 265 -19.34 -3.14 -12.29
C ASN A 265 -18.93 -2.34 -13.54
N ILE A 266 -18.96 -1.00 -13.47
CA ILE A 266 -18.48 -0.13 -14.56
C ILE A 266 -16.98 -0.36 -14.79
N ASN A 267 -16.18 -0.32 -13.73
CA ASN A 267 -14.74 -0.59 -13.83
C ASN A 267 -14.47 -2.01 -14.34
N GLN A 268 -15.23 -3.00 -13.87
CA GLN A 268 -15.11 -4.38 -14.35
C GLN A 268 -15.37 -4.49 -15.86
N ALA A 269 -16.39 -3.80 -16.39
CA ALA A 269 -16.66 -3.78 -17.82
C ALA A 269 -15.50 -3.15 -18.61
N GLN A 270 -14.90 -2.09 -18.07
CA GLN A 270 -13.72 -1.45 -18.65
C GLN A 270 -12.51 -2.40 -18.67
N HIS A 271 -12.24 -3.13 -17.58
CA HIS A 271 -11.14 -4.12 -17.51
C HIS A 271 -11.31 -5.25 -18.52
N ARG A 272 -12.54 -5.69 -18.83
CA ARG A 272 -12.78 -6.67 -19.89
C ARG A 272 -12.44 -6.12 -21.27
N LYS A 273 -12.84 -4.86 -21.54
CA LYS A 273 -12.50 -4.18 -22.80
C LYS A 273 -10.98 -4.01 -22.95
N GLU A 274 -10.28 -3.74 -21.86
CA GLU A 274 -8.82 -3.65 -21.82
C GLU A 274 -8.15 -5.00 -22.09
N LEU A 275 -8.66 -6.09 -21.51
CA LEU A 275 -8.17 -7.43 -21.79
C LEU A 275 -8.27 -7.78 -23.28
N GLU A 276 -9.40 -7.47 -23.93
CA GLU A 276 -9.56 -7.71 -25.36
C GLU A 276 -8.56 -6.87 -26.20
N GLN A 277 -8.29 -5.62 -25.80
CA GLN A 277 -7.28 -4.79 -26.45
C GLN A 277 -5.88 -5.37 -26.29
N LEU A 278 -5.54 -5.84 -25.10
CA LEU A 278 -4.26 -6.46 -24.81
C LEU A 278 -4.07 -7.75 -25.60
N GLN A 279 -5.11 -8.58 -25.73
CA GLN A 279 -5.09 -9.80 -26.53
C GLN A 279 -4.88 -9.52 -28.03
N ARG A 280 -5.54 -8.49 -28.57
CA ARG A 280 -5.33 -8.06 -29.97
C ARG A 280 -3.89 -7.59 -30.18
N TRP A 281 -3.40 -6.68 -29.33
CA TRP A 281 -2.02 -6.21 -29.37
C TRP A 281 -1.01 -7.36 -29.30
N TYR A 282 -1.23 -8.35 -28.43
CA TYR A 282 -0.36 -9.51 -28.28
C TYR A 282 -0.24 -10.31 -29.59
N ALA A 283 -1.37 -10.53 -30.27
CA ALA A 283 -1.41 -11.20 -31.57
C ALA A 283 -0.82 -10.34 -32.69
N ASP A 284 -1.07 -9.03 -32.69
CA ASP A 284 -0.52 -8.09 -33.68
C ASP A 284 1.01 -8.02 -33.59
N CYS A 285 1.57 -8.12 -32.38
CA CYS A 285 3.00 -8.26 -32.13
C CYS A 285 3.54 -9.67 -32.46
N ARG A 286 2.70 -10.62 -32.88
CA ARG A 286 3.05 -12.03 -33.14
C ARG A 286 3.64 -12.76 -31.93
N LEU A 287 3.42 -12.26 -30.72
CA LEU A 287 3.97 -12.87 -29.51
C LEU A 287 3.31 -14.25 -29.26
N ASP A 288 2.07 -14.44 -29.73
CA ASP A 288 1.35 -15.72 -29.75
C ASP A 288 1.96 -16.78 -30.66
N LYS A 289 2.92 -16.41 -31.51
CA LYS A 289 3.63 -17.32 -32.43
C LYS A 289 4.92 -17.87 -31.85
N LEU A 290 5.33 -17.42 -30.67
CA LEU A 290 6.50 -17.93 -29.98
C LEU A 290 6.13 -19.24 -29.25
N GLU A 291 6.86 -20.31 -29.52
CA GLU A 291 6.55 -21.65 -28.97
C GLU A 291 7.13 -21.89 -27.56
N PHE A 292 7.88 -20.92 -27.02
CA PHE A 292 8.45 -20.94 -25.67
C PHE A 292 7.77 -19.91 -24.76
N GLY A 293 8.17 -19.87 -23.49
CA GLY A 293 7.83 -18.80 -22.55
C GLY A 293 6.37 -18.78 -22.09
N ARG A 294 6.12 -18.03 -21.03
CA ARG A 294 4.83 -17.89 -20.38
C ARG A 294 3.91 -16.98 -21.19
N ASP A 295 2.62 -17.31 -21.24
CA ASP A 295 1.56 -16.39 -21.66
C ASP A 295 0.98 -15.70 -20.43
N VAL A 296 1.49 -14.50 -20.16
CA VAL A 296 1.09 -13.67 -19.02
C VAL A 296 0.08 -12.59 -19.40
N VAL A 297 -0.62 -12.68 -20.55
CA VAL A 297 -1.59 -11.65 -20.98
C VAL A 297 -2.73 -11.50 -19.98
N ARG A 298 -3.30 -12.62 -19.51
CA ARG A 298 -4.39 -12.58 -18.51
C ARG A 298 -3.88 -12.15 -17.13
N VAL A 299 -2.69 -12.63 -16.75
CA VAL A 299 -2.03 -12.29 -15.48
C VAL A 299 -1.73 -10.79 -15.42
N SER A 300 -1.08 -10.24 -16.43
CA SER A 300 -0.74 -8.81 -16.51
C SER A 300 -1.98 -7.90 -16.51
N ASN A 301 -3.03 -8.27 -17.24
CA ASN A 301 -4.30 -7.54 -17.19
C ASN A 301 -4.92 -7.59 -15.79
N PHE A 302 -4.93 -8.76 -15.14
CA PHE A 302 -5.44 -8.90 -13.78
C PHE A 302 -4.67 -8.04 -12.78
N LEU A 303 -3.34 -8.15 -12.76
CA LEU A 303 -2.49 -7.43 -11.81
C LEU A 303 -2.70 -5.91 -11.92
N THR A 304 -2.67 -5.38 -13.13
CA THR A 304 -2.87 -3.94 -13.38
C THR A 304 -4.28 -3.48 -13.04
N SER A 305 -5.31 -4.27 -13.37
CA SER A 305 -6.70 -3.99 -12.99
C SER A 305 -6.91 -4.06 -11.46
N ALA A 306 -6.19 -4.96 -10.78
CA ALA A 306 -6.34 -5.17 -9.35
C ALA A 306 -5.77 -4.01 -8.51
N ILE A 307 -4.76 -3.28 -9.01
CA ILE A 307 -4.16 -2.15 -8.30
C ILE A 307 -4.62 -0.76 -8.79
N LEU A 308 -5.17 -0.67 -10.00
CA LEU A 308 -5.65 0.58 -10.59
C LEU A 308 -7.13 0.46 -10.97
N GLY A 309 -8.01 0.90 -10.08
CA GLY A 309 -9.46 0.86 -10.30
C GLY A 309 -10.00 1.86 -11.31
N ASP A 310 -9.43 3.06 -11.36
CA ASP A 310 -10.13 4.20 -11.94
C ASP A 310 -10.23 4.12 -13.47
N PRO A 311 -11.40 4.42 -14.07
CA PRO A 311 -11.55 4.36 -15.52
C PRO A 311 -10.56 5.26 -16.25
N GLU A 312 -10.24 6.43 -15.68
CA GLU A 312 -9.28 7.41 -16.20
C GLU A 312 -7.85 6.86 -16.32
N LEU A 313 -7.52 5.80 -15.58
CA LEU A 313 -6.19 5.17 -15.60
C LEU A 313 -6.10 3.99 -16.60
N SER A 314 -7.02 3.93 -17.56
CA SER A 314 -7.05 2.88 -18.60
C SER A 314 -5.74 2.77 -19.37
N GLU A 315 -5.20 3.90 -19.84
CA GLU A 315 -3.92 3.93 -20.56
C GLU A 315 -2.75 3.51 -19.68
N VAL A 316 -2.73 3.93 -18.41
CA VAL A 316 -1.72 3.51 -17.43
C VAL A 316 -1.74 1.99 -17.28
N ARG A 317 -2.92 1.38 -17.12
CA ARG A 317 -3.08 -0.09 -17.01
C ARG A 317 -2.61 -0.81 -18.26
N LEU A 318 -3.06 -0.38 -19.44
CA LEU A 318 -2.70 -1.01 -20.72
C LEU A 318 -1.19 -0.95 -20.96
N VAL A 319 -0.58 0.22 -20.75
CA VAL A 319 0.88 0.38 -20.88
C VAL A 319 1.61 -0.51 -19.89
N PHE A 320 1.19 -0.52 -18.62
CA PHE A 320 1.82 -1.37 -17.61
C PHE A 320 1.71 -2.85 -18.00
N ALA A 321 0.53 -3.32 -18.40
CA ALA A 321 0.30 -4.72 -18.75
C ALA A 321 1.12 -5.15 -19.98
N LYS A 322 1.18 -4.31 -21.02
CA LYS A 322 2.05 -4.55 -22.19
C LYS A 322 3.51 -4.72 -21.79
N HIS A 323 4.00 -3.91 -20.84
CA HIS A 323 5.39 -3.99 -20.39
C HIS A 323 5.66 -5.20 -19.49
N ILE A 324 4.71 -5.63 -18.64
CA ILE A 324 4.81 -6.93 -17.95
C ILE A 324 4.99 -8.03 -18.99
N VAL A 325 4.11 -8.07 -20.01
CA VAL A 325 4.18 -9.09 -21.06
C VAL A 325 5.52 -9.05 -21.78
N LEU A 326 5.95 -7.89 -22.30
CA LEU A 326 7.21 -7.80 -23.05
C LEU A 326 8.42 -8.18 -22.20
N VAL A 327 8.50 -7.68 -20.96
CA VAL A 327 9.62 -8.01 -20.06
C VAL A 327 9.65 -9.50 -19.78
N THR A 328 8.53 -10.12 -19.40
CA THR A 328 8.47 -11.57 -19.15
C THR A 328 8.79 -12.41 -20.38
N ARG A 329 8.32 -12.01 -21.56
CA ARG A 329 8.61 -12.75 -22.81
C ARG A 329 10.09 -12.70 -23.17
N ILE A 330 10.79 -11.62 -22.86
CA ILE A 330 12.22 -11.49 -23.10
C ILE A 330 13.02 -12.18 -22.00
N ASP A 331 12.62 -12.05 -20.73
CA ASP A 331 13.15 -12.81 -19.59
C ASP A 331 13.15 -14.32 -19.89
N ASP A 332 12.00 -14.86 -20.30
CA ASP A 332 11.87 -16.27 -20.69
C ASP A 332 12.79 -16.66 -21.86
N PHE A 333 13.05 -15.74 -22.79
CA PHE A 333 13.99 -15.96 -23.89
C PHE A 333 15.44 -16.01 -23.39
N PHE A 334 15.82 -15.12 -22.47
CA PHE A 334 17.15 -15.10 -21.89
C PHE A 334 17.42 -16.34 -21.04
N ASP A 335 16.44 -16.78 -20.25
CA ASP A 335 16.62 -17.87 -19.30
C ASP A 335 16.46 -19.27 -19.94
N HIS A 336 15.53 -19.43 -20.88
CA HIS A 336 15.12 -20.77 -21.36
C HIS A 336 14.95 -20.88 -22.88
N GLY A 337 14.57 -19.79 -23.55
CA GLY A 337 14.06 -19.84 -24.92
C GLY A 337 15.10 -19.63 -26.02
N GLY A 338 16.19 -18.92 -25.74
CA GLY A 338 17.12 -18.41 -26.76
C GLY A 338 18.57 -18.84 -26.54
N PRO A 339 19.34 -19.06 -27.63
CA PRO A 339 20.80 -19.15 -27.55
C PRO A 339 21.40 -17.87 -26.95
N ARG A 340 22.49 -18.01 -26.18
CA ARG A 340 23.17 -16.88 -25.51
C ARG A 340 23.52 -15.75 -26.48
N GLU A 341 24.02 -16.08 -27.67
CA GLU A 341 24.40 -15.13 -28.72
C GLU A 341 23.18 -14.37 -29.27
N GLU A 342 22.03 -15.03 -29.39
CA GLU A 342 20.78 -14.40 -29.83
C GLU A 342 20.22 -13.45 -28.76
N SER A 343 20.29 -13.83 -27.49
CA SER A 343 19.92 -12.98 -26.36
C SER A 343 20.77 -11.70 -26.32
N HIS A 344 22.09 -11.82 -26.53
CA HIS A 344 22.97 -10.67 -26.67
C HIS A 344 22.59 -9.80 -27.87
N LYS A 345 22.14 -10.40 -28.97
CA LYS A 345 21.73 -9.68 -30.18
C LYS A 345 20.50 -8.80 -29.95
N ILE A 346 19.54 -9.23 -29.12
CA ILE A 346 18.39 -8.39 -28.75
C ILE A 346 18.87 -7.08 -28.10
N LEU A 347 19.81 -7.16 -27.16
CA LEU A 347 20.37 -5.97 -26.51
C LEU A 347 21.07 -5.04 -27.53
N GLU A 348 21.82 -5.58 -28.48
CA GLU A 348 22.45 -4.78 -29.54
C GLU A 348 21.43 -4.06 -30.40
N LEU A 349 20.35 -4.74 -30.80
CA LEU A 349 19.27 -4.15 -31.59
C LEU A 349 18.58 -3.01 -30.81
N ILE A 350 18.34 -3.20 -29.52
CA ILE A 350 17.74 -2.19 -28.63
C ILE A 350 18.68 -0.99 -28.42
N LYS A 351 20.00 -1.21 -28.39
CA LYS A 351 20.98 -0.10 -28.35
C LYS A 351 21.04 0.65 -29.70
N GLU A 352 20.94 -0.06 -30.81
CA GLU A 352 20.96 0.53 -32.16
C GLU A 352 19.66 1.31 -32.45
N TRP A 353 18.52 0.79 -32.00
CA TRP A 353 17.18 1.39 -32.11
C TRP A 353 16.79 1.81 -33.53
N LYS A 354 16.93 0.88 -34.47
CA LYS A 354 16.55 1.07 -35.89
C LYS A 354 15.62 -0.04 -36.37
N GLU A 355 14.65 0.33 -37.18
CA GLU A 355 13.87 -0.64 -37.94
C GLU A 355 14.81 -1.42 -38.89
N LYS A 356 14.61 -2.73 -38.97
CA LYS A 356 15.34 -3.59 -39.93
C LYS A 356 14.34 -4.32 -40.81
N PRO A 357 14.65 -4.52 -42.10
CA PRO A 357 13.84 -5.35 -42.98
C PRO A 357 13.67 -6.77 -42.43
N ALA A 358 12.50 -7.37 -42.69
CA ALA A 358 12.27 -8.78 -42.38
C ALA A 358 13.33 -9.66 -43.06
N GLY A 359 13.91 -10.60 -42.31
CA GLY A 359 14.99 -11.48 -42.78
C GLY A 359 16.43 -10.98 -42.51
N GLU A 360 16.61 -9.77 -42.00
CA GLU A 360 17.92 -9.29 -41.51
C GLU A 360 18.18 -9.61 -40.02
N TYR A 361 17.20 -10.24 -39.37
CA TYR A 361 17.31 -10.72 -37.99
C TYR A 361 17.98 -12.10 -37.94
N VAL A 362 18.66 -12.39 -36.83
CA VAL A 362 19.38 -13.67 -36.65
C VAL A 362 18.44 -14.87 -36.48
N SER A 363 17.23 -14.64 -35.96
CA SER A 363 16.18 -15.64 -35.81
C SER A 363 14.80 -14.98 -35.85
N LYS A 364 13.76 -15.82 -36.01
CA LYS A 364 12.37 -15.36 -36.03
C LYS A 364 11.92 -14.87 -34.65
N GLU A 365 12.44 -15.48 -33.59
CA GLU A 365 12.19 -15.16 -32.20
C GLU A 365 12.77 -13.78 -31.86
N VAL A 366 14.02 -13.52 -32.26
CA VAL A 366 14.66 -12.21 -32.10
C VAL A 366 13.92 -11.13 -32.90
N GLU A 367 13.48 -11.43 -34.14
CA GLU A 367 12.64 -10.53 -34.92
C GLU A 367 11.36 -10.15 -34.16
N ILE A 368 10.60 -11.14 -33.68
CA ILE A 368 9.32 -10.92 -32.99
C ILE A 368 9.53 -10.09 -31.72
N LEU A 369 10.48 -10.48 -30.85
CA LEU A 369 10.71 -9.80 -29.58
C LEU A 369 11.20 -8.37 -29.77
N TYR A 370 12.17 -8.16 -30.67
CA TYR A 370 12.69 -6.82 -30.94
C TYR A 370 11.61 -5.92 -31.54
N THR A 371 10.90 -6.39 -32.58
CA THR A 371 9.88 -5.58 -33.26
C THR A 371 8.71 -5.26 -32.32
N ALA A 372 8.32 -6.19 -31.45
CA ALA A 372 7.29 -5.95 -30.43
C ALA A 372 7.69 -4.82 -29.47
N VAL A 373 8.93 -4.81 -28.97
CA VAL A 373 9.45 -3.71 -28.13
C VAL A 373 9.55 -2.42 -28.93
N TYR A 374 10.21 -2.44 -30.09
CA TYR A 374 10.46 -1.25 -30.91
C TYR A 374 9.16 -0.54 -31.28
N ASN A 375 8.18 -1.27 -31.81
CA ASN A 375 6.89 -0.70 -32.22
C ASN A 375 6.09 -0.19 -31.02
N THR A 376 6.00 -0.98 -29.94
CA THR A 376 5.24 -0.60 -28.75
C THR A 376 5.83 0.65 -28.08
N VAL A 377 7.15 0.74 -27.99
CA VAL A 377 7.82 1.89 -27.35
C VAL A 377 7.76 3.14 -28.21
N ASN A 378 7.90 3.04 -29.54
CA ASN A 378 7.77 4.20 -30.42
C ASN A 378 6.32 4.74 -30.42
N GLU A 379 5.32 3.87 -30.53
CA GLU A 379 3.90 4.28 -30.41
C GLU A 379 3.63 4.94 -29.05
N LEU A 380 4.15 4.35 -27.97
CA LEU A 380 4.03 4.92 -26.63
C LEU A 380 4.70 6.28 -26.53
N ALA A 381 5.91 6.43 -27.07
CA ALA A 381 6.67 7.67 -27.03
C ALA A 381 5.94 8.79 -27.78
N GLU A 382 5.36 8.51 -28.95
CA GLU A 382 4.58 9.49 -29.71
C GLU A 382 3.39 10.01 -28.88
N ARG A 383 2.63 9.11 -28.26
CA ARG A 383 1.49 9.49 -27.41
C ARG A 383 1.94 10.23 -26.15
N ALA A 384 2.94 9.70 -25.46
CA ALA A 384 3.48 10.30 -24.25
C ALA A 384 4.14 11.66 -24.49
N ASN A 385 4.70 11.92 -25.69
CA ASN A 385 5.24 13.23 -26.05
C ASN A 385 4.16 14.32 -26.00
N VAL A 386 2.94 13.99 -26.44
CA VAL A 386 1.78 14.90 -26.37
C VAL A 386 1.36 15.08 -24.91
N GLU A 387 1.17 13.98 -24.18
CA GLU A 387 0.73 13.99 -22.78
C GLU A 387 1.71 14.70 -21.84
N GLN A 388 3.01 14.59 -22.10
CA GLN A 388 4.08 15.18 -21.28
C GLN A 388 4.57 16.52 -21.81
N GLY A 389 4.32 16.85 -23.08
CA GLY A 389 4.80 18.10 -23.70
C GLY A 389 6.33 18.17 -23.83
N ARG A 390 7.01 17.02 -23.81
CA ARG A 390 8.47 16.88 -23.98
C ARG A 390 8.77 15.57 -24.68
N ASN A 391 9.94 15.48 -25.33
CA ASN A 391 10.38 14.21 -25.90
C ASN A 391 10.72 13.20 -24.78
N VAL A 392 10.00 12.09 -24.73
CA VAL A 392 10.21 11.02 -23.75
C VAL A 392 10.94 9.81 -24.32
N GLU A 393 11.04 9.66 -25.64
CA GLU A 393 11.65 8.47 -26.29
C GLU A 393 13.03 8.10 -25.71
N PRO A 394 13.98 9.04 -25.54
CA PRO A 394 15.32 8.69 -25.07
C PRO A 394 15.28 8.05 -23.68
N PHE A 395 14.41 8.55 -22.80
CA PHE A 395 14.24 8.00 -21.46
C PHE A 395 13.64 6.60 -21.49
N LEU A 396 12.58 6.39 -22.29
CA LEU A 396 11.93 5.08 -22.42
C LEU A 396 12.87 4.02 -22.99
N ARG A 397 13.65 4.39 -24.01
CA ARG A 397 14.68 3.52 -24.58
C ARG A 397 15.75 3.17 -23.54
N THR A 398 16.19 4.15 -22.74
CA THR A 398 17.18 3.90 -21.68
C THR A 398 16.69 2.88 -20.65
N LEU A 399 15.40 2.84 -20.32
CA LEU A 399 14.86 1.82 -19.42
C LEU A 399 14.98 0.40 -20.01
N TRP A 400 14.69 0.24 -21.30
CA TRP A 400 14.88 -1.04 -22.02
C TRP A 400 16.34 -1.45 -22.12
N VAL A 401 17.24 -0.51 -22.43
CA VAL A 401 18.68 -0.79 -22.45
C VAL A 401 19.16 -1.23 -21.06
N GLN A 402 18.70 -0.59 -19.98
CA GLN A 402 19.09 -0.91 -18.62
C GLN A 402 18.68 -2.34 -18.24
N ILE A 403 17.40 -2.70 -18.38
CA ILE A 403 16.93 -4.04 -17.97
C ILE A 403 17.59 -5.16 -18.78
N LEU A 404 17.72 -5.01 -20.10
CA LEU A 404 18.36 -6.02 -20.95
C LEU A 404 19.86 -6.12 -20.72
N SER A 405 20.50 -5.02 -20.29
CA SER A 405 21.91 -5.08 -19.88
C SER A 405 22.07 -5.91 -18.61
N ILE A 406 21.11 -5.85 -17.69
CA ILE A 406 21.11 -6.69 -16.49
C ILE A 406 20.79 -8.14 -16.82
N PHE A 407 19.78 -8.44 -17.65
CA PHE A 407 19.52 -9.82 -18.10
C PHE A 407 20.75 -10.45 -18.74
N LYS A 408 21.50 -9.69 -19.53
CA LYS A 408 22.79 -10.15 -20.06
C LYS A 408 23.80 -10.48 -18.96
N ILE A 409 23.93 -9.60 -17.95
CA ILE A 409 24.85 -9.83 -16.82
C ILE A 409 24.44 -11.09 -16.05
N GLU A 410 23.16 -11.29 -15.76
CA GLU A 410 22.65 -12.47 -15.06
C GLU A 410 22.94 -13.75 -15.87
N LEU A 411 22.55 -13.76 -17.16
CA LEU A 411 22.81 -14.88 -18.07
C LEU A 411 24.31 -15.25 -18.13
N ASP A 412 25.18 -14.26 -18.27
CA ASP A 412 26.63 -14.48 -18.33
C ASP A 412 27.18 -14.99 -16.98
N THR A 413 26.72 -14.41 -15.86
CA THR A 413 27.17 -14.78 -14.51
C THR A 413 26.86 -16.24 -14.20
N TRP A 414 25.64 -16.69 -14.52
CA TRP A 414 25.20 -18.07 -14.26
C TRP A 414 25.79 -19.07 -15.25
N SER A 415 26.02 -18.67 -16.50
CA SER A 415 26.63 -19.54 -17.50
C SER A 415 28.12 -19.78 -17.25
N ASP A 416 28.81 -18.77 -16.69
CA ASP A 416 30.27 -18.78 -16.55
C ASP A 416 30.74 -19.21 -15.14
N ASP A 417 29.84 -19.76 -14.30
CA ASP A 417 30.09 -20.16 -12.89
C ASP A 417 30.78 -19.05 -12.07
N THR A 418 30.41 -17.79 -12.31
CA THR A 418 31.04 -16.65 -11.65
C THR A 418 30.58 -16.56 -10.20
N ALA A 419 31.54 -16.54 -9.26
CA ALA A 419 31.23 -16.37 -7.84
C ALA A 419 30.60 -14.99 -7.57
N LEU A 420 29.44 -14.98 -6.91
CA LEU A 420 28.64 -13.78 -6.66
C LEU A 420 28.33 -13.64 -5.17
N THR A 421 28.44 -12.42 -4.63
CA THR A 421 27.94 -12.12 -3.29
C THR A 421 26.45 -11.76 -3.32
N LEU A 422 25.78 -11.81 -2.17
CA LEU A 422 24.39 -11.35 -2.06
C LEU A 422 24.25 -9.88 -2.48
N ASP A 423 25.21 -9.03 -2.13
CA ASP A 423 25.16 -7.60 -2.46
C ASP A 423 25.34 -7.37 -3.96
N ASP A 424 26.28 -8.08 -4.61
CA ASP A 424 26.47 -8.02 -6.05
C ASP A 424 25.21 -8.47 -6.82
N TYR A 425 24.58 -9.54 -6.34
CA TYR A 425 23.31 -10.03 -6.87
C TYR A 425 22.21 -8.97 -6.74
N LEU A 426 21.96 -8.48 -5.52
CA LEU A 426 20.88 -7.54 -5.25
C LEU A 426 21.06 -6.20 -5.96
N ASN A 427 22.30 -5.77 -6.23
CA ASN A 427 22.61 -4.56 -7.00
C ASN A 427 22.13 -4.62 -8.46
N ASN A 428 21.98 -5.83 -9.01
CA ASN A 428 21.51 -6.07 -10.36
C ASN A 428 20.03 -6.52 -10.36
N SER A 429 19.67 -7.44 -9.48
CA SER A 429 18.39 -8.17 -9.55
C SER A 429 17.16 -7.32 -9.20
N TRP A 430 17.35 -6.15 -8.58
CA TRP A 430 16.28 -5.14 -8.42
C TRP A 430 15.88 -4.50 -9.77
N VAL A 431 16.74 -4.53 -10.79
CA VAL A 431 16.38 -4.04 -12.12
C VAL A 431 15.73 -5.16 -12.94
N SER A 432 16.27 -6.39 -12.87
CA SER A 432 15.80 -7.53 -13.68
C SER A 432 14.36 -7.94 -13.34
N ILE A 433 13.91 -7.76 -12.10
CA ILE A 433 12.51 -8.04 -11.71
C ILE A 433 11.47 -7.18 -12.47
N GLY A 434 11.88 -6.12 -13.17
CA GLY A 434 11.03 -5.41 -14.13
C GLY A 434 10.08 -4.35 -13.55
N CYS A 435 10.03 -4.17 -12.23
CA CYS A 435 9.17 -3.17 -11.57
C CYS A 435 9.46 -1.75 -12.06
N ARG A 436 10.75 -1.35 -12.08
CA ARG A 436 11.18 0.00 -12.50
C ARG A 436 10.67 0.36 -13.89
N ILE A 437 10.89 -0.51 -14.88
CA ILE A 437 10.48 -0.21 -16.27
C ILE A 437 8.96 -0.16 -16.38
N CYS A 438 8.23 -1.10 -15.78
CA CYS A 438 6.76 -1.12 -15.88
C CYS A 438 6.12 0.12 -15.24
N ILE A 439 6.62 0.56 -14.08
CA ILE A 439 6.15 1.77 -13.40
C ILE A 439 6.45 3.01 -14.25
N LEU A 440 7.69 3.22 -14.67
CA LEU A 440 8.09 4.48 -15.29
C LEU A 440 7.56 4.65 -16.72
N MET A 441 7.35 3.55 -17.46
CA MET A 441 6.67 3.58 -18.77
C MET A 441 5.20 3.98 -18.63
N SER A 442 4.49 3.38 -17.67
CA SER A 442 3.07 3.64 -17.44
C SER A 442 2.81 5.01 -16.81
N MET A 443 3.72 5.50 -15.97
CA MET A 443 3.60 6.79 -15.29
C MET A 443 3.47 7.96 -16.27
N GLN A 444 4.01 7.85 -17.50
CA GLN A 444 3.87 8.89 -18.53
C GLN A 444 2.41 9.21 -18.90
N PHE A 445 1.44 8.39 -18.47
CA PHE A 445 0.01 8.56 -18.72
C PHE A 445 -0.80 8.82 -17.43
N ILE A 446 -0.17 9.15 -16.30
CA ILE A 446 -0.85 9.31 -15.00
C ILE A 446 -1.71 10.59 -14.88
N GLY A 447 -1.82 11.36 -15.97
CA GLY A 447 -2.61 12.59 -16.05
C GLY A 447 -1.92 13.81 -15.43
N MET A 448 -0.60 13.81 -15.35
CA MET A 448 0.19 14.96 -14.91
C MET A 448 1.51 15.07 -15.64
N LYS A 449 2.05 16.29 -15.67
CA LYS A 449 3.36 16.58 -16.26
C LYS A 449 4.46 16.09 -15.31
N LEU A 450 5.38 15.30 -15.85
CA LEU A 450 6.50 14.71 -15.14
C LEU A 450 7.79 15.36 -15.65
N PRO A 451 8.40 16.27 -14.88
CA PRO A 451 9.71 16.81 -15.21
C PRO A 451 10.75 15.70 -15.33
N GLU A 452 11.70 15.83 -16.26
CA GLU A 452 12.77 14.83 -16.43
C GLU A 452 13.64 14.72 -15.18
N GLU A 453 13.96 15.85 -14.55
CA GLU A 453 14.67 15.93 -13.26
C GLU A 453 13.99 15.10 -12.16
N MET A 454 12.66 15.00 -12.16
CA MET A 454 11.92 14.21 -11.20
C MET A 454 12.14 12.72 -11.42
N LEU A 455 12.10 12.27 -12.69
CA LEU A 455 12.31 10.87 -13.07
C LEU A 455 13.77 10.40 -12.92
N LEU A 456 14.71 11.35 -12.92
CA LEU A 456 16.14 11.12 -12.70
C LEU A 456 16.58 11.37 -11.26
N SER A 457 15.67 11.81 -10.38
CA SER A 457 15.98 12.11 -8.98
C SER A 457 16.35 10.87 -8.19
N GLU A 458 17.15 11.06 -7.14
CA GLU A 458 17.47 10.02 -6.15
C GLU A 458 16.21 9.43 -5.52
N GLU A 459 15.22 10.28 -5.19
CA GLU A 459 13.92 9.84 -4.66
C GLU A 459 13.21 8.85 -5.62
N CYS A 460 13.21 9.12 -6.93
CA CYS A 460 12.62 8.20 -7.90
C CYS A 460 13.41 6.89 -7.99
N VAL A 461 14.74 6.94 -7.94
CA VAL A 461 15.59 5.75 -7.96
C VAL A 461 15.37 4.89 -6.71
N ASP A 462 15.26 5.51 -5.53
CA ASP A 462 15.01 4.81 -4.28
C ASP A 462 13.62 4.20 -4.22
N LEU A 463 12.59 4.91 -4.68
CA LEU A 463 11.24 4.36 -4.86
C LEU A 463 11.27 3.11 -5.76
N CYS A 464 11.95 3.19 -6.91
CA CYS A 464 12.12 2.05 -7.82
C CYS A 464 12.88 0.91 -7.16
N ARG A 465 13.97 1.21 -6.45
CA ARG A 465 14.81 0.19 -5.81
C ARG A 465 14.05 -0.55 -4.73
N HIS A 466 13.39 0.17 -3.82
CA HIS A 466 12.69 -0.46 -2.70
C HIS A 466 11.51 -1.32 -3.16
N VAL A 467 10.66 -0.85 -4.09
CA VAL A 467 9.57 -1.70 -4.62
C VAL A 467 10.13 -2.95 -5.29
N SER A 468 11.19 -2.79 -6.10
CA SER A 468 11.77 -3.92 -6.83
C SER A 468 12.45 -4.91 -5.90
N MET A 469 13.06 -4.45 -4.81
CA MET A 469 13.68 -5.33 -3.82
C MET A 469 12.66 -6.13 -3.03
N VAL A 470 11.48 -5.56 -2.73
CA VAL A 470 10.38 -6.33 -2.14
C VAL A 470 9.99 -7.47 -3.08
N ASP A 471 9.68 -7.16 -4.35
CA ASP A 471 9.23 -8.14 -5.34
C ASP A 471 10.30 -9.21 -5.58
N ARG A 472 11.56 -8.81 -5.76
CA ARG A 472 12.70 -9.72 -5.99
C ARG A 472 12.92 -10.66 -4.81
N LEU A 473 13.02 -10.15 -3.59
CA LEU A 473 13.30 -10.99 -2.42
C LEU A 473 12.15 -11.95 -2.10
N LEU A 474 10.90 -11.53 -2.31
CA LEU A 474 9.76 -12.42 -2.13
C LEU A 474 9.66 -13.45 -3.25
N ASN A 475 9.97 -13.09 -4.50
CA ASN A 475 10.09 -14.01 -5.62
C ASN A 475 11.11 -15.11 -5.30
N ASP A 476 12.34 -14.72 -4.98
CA ASP A 476 13.44 -15.65 -4.66
C ASP A 476 13.04 -16.62 -3.53
N VAL A 477 12.33 -16.15 -2.50
CA VAL A 477 11.84 -17.03 -1.42
C VAL A 477 10.89 -18.12 -1.91
N GLN A 478 10.09 -17.86 -2.96
CA GLN A 478 9.13 -18.82 -3.50
C GLN A 478 9.71 -19.67 -4.62
N THR A 479 10.72 -19.18 -5.34
CA THR A 479 11.27 -19.83 -6.54
C THR A 479 12.63 -20.49 -6.31
N PHE A 480 13.30 -20.28 -5.16
CA PHE A 480 14.68 -20.72 -5.00
C PHE A 480 14.92 -22.20 -5.25
N GLU A 481 13.99 -23.08 -4.87
CA GLU A 481 14.16 -24.52 -5.09
C GLU A 481 14.12 -24.91 -6.57
N LYS A 482 13.30 -24.19 -7.35
CA LYS A 482 13.18 -24.37 -8.79
C LYS A 482 14.48 -23.92 -9.46
N GLU A 483 14.90 -22.69 -9.17
CA GLU A 483 16.12 -22.08 -9.72
C GLU A 483 17.39 -22.86 -9.34
N ARG A 484 17.46 -23.37 -8.11
CA ARG A 484 18.54 -24.27 -7.66
C ARG A 484 18.64 -25.54 -8.52
N LYS A 485 17.53 -26.06 -9.06
CA LYS A 485 17.53 -27.23 -9.97
C LYS A 485 17.92 -26.83 -11.40
N GLU A 486 17.70 -25.56 -11.75
CA GLU A 486 18.05 -24.96 -13.05
C GLU A 486 19.50 -24.42 -13.06
N ASN A 487 20.23 -24.53 -11.95
CA ASN A 487 21.57 -23.97 -11.73
C ASN A 487 21.62 -22.44 -11.87
N THR A 488 20.54 -21.75 -11.55
CA THR A 488 20.48 -20.28 -11.47
C THR A 488 20.53 -19.83 -10.00
N GLY A 489 21.09 -18.64 -9.78
CA GLY A 489 21.27 -18.09 -8.44
C GLY A 489 20.12 -17.19 -7.98
N ASN A 490 19.91 -17.15 -6.67
CA ASN A 490 18.93 -16.28 -5.99
C ASN A 490 19.40 -15.93 -4.59
N ALA A 491 18.72 -14.97 -3.95
CA ALA A 491 19.08 -14.49 -2.62
C ALA A 491 19.15 -15.59 -1.57
N VAL A 492 18.22 -16.56 -1.59
CA VAL A 492 18.19 -17.66 -0.60
C VAL A 492 19.42 -18.57 -0.78
N SER A 493 19.72 -18.95 -2.02
CA SER A 493 20.87 -19.81 -2.34
C SER A 493 22.19 -19.13 -2.02
N LEU A 494 22.31 -17.83 -2.29
CA LEU A 494 23.49 -17.03 -1.92
C LEU A 494 23.64 -16.88 -0.40
N LEU A 495 22.53 -16.76 0.34
CA LEU A 495 22.54 -16.76 1.80
C LEU A 495 22.95 -18.13 2.38
N LEU A 496 22.49 -19.23 1.80
CA LEU A 496 22.88 -20.59 2.17
C LEU A 496 24.38 -20.84 1.93
N ALA A 497 24.92 -20.30 0.84
CA ALA A 497 26.34 -20.35 0.54
C ALA A 497 27.20 -19.41 1.41
N ALA A 498 26.57 -18.42 2.06
CA ALA A 498 27.27 -17.48 2.92
C ALA A 498 27.65 -18.11 4.27
N HIS A 499 28.91 -17.90 4.70
CA HIS A 499 29.38 -18.30 6.01
C HIS A 499 29.40 -17.12 6.98
N LYS A 500 28.69 -17.22 8.10
CA LYS A 500 28.86 -16.29 9.23
C LYS A 500 29.87 -16.86 10.21
N GLY A 501 31.13 -16.46 10.08
CA GLY A 501 32.21 -17.01 10.91
C GLY A 501 32.44 -18.49 10.61
N GLU A 502 31.99 -19.38 11.50
CA GLU A 502 32.16 -20.84 11.40
C GLU A 502 30.89 -21.63 11.04
N ARG A 503 29.72 -20.97 10.89
CA ARG A 503 28.45 -21.66 10.62
C ARG A 503 27.76 -21.12 9.36
N ALA A 504 27.27 -22.03 8.53
CA ALA A 504 26.40 -21.74 7.39
C ALA A 504 24.94 -21.49 7.84
N PHE A 505 24.21 -20.68 7.09
CA PHE A 505 22.77 -20.50 7.30
C PHE A 505 22.01 -21.82 7.09
N SER A 506 21.00 -22.09 7.92
CA SER A 506 19.96 -23.05 7.55
C SER A 506 19.03 -22.44 6.48
N GLU A 507 18.25 -23.28 5.81
CA GLU A 507 17.28 -22.81 4.81
C GLU A 507 16.22 -21.90 5.45
N GLU A 508 15.73 -22.26 6.63
CA GLU A 508 14.79 -21.44 7.40
C GLU A 508 15.41 -20.09 7.79
N GLU A 509 16.68 -20.06 8.20
CA GLU A 509 17.39 -18.83 8.55
C GLU A 509 17.60 -17.94 7.30
N ALA A 510 17.91 -18.53 6.14
CA ALA A 510 18.05 -17.82 4.88
C ALA A 510 16.72 -17.23 4.39
N ILE A 511 15.64 -18.02 4.42
CA ILE A 511 14.28 -17.55 4.07
C ILE A 511 13.84 -16.44 5.02
N ALA A 512 14.04 -16.61 6.32
CA ALA A 512 13.69 -15.58 7.31
C ALA A 512 14.48 -14.28 7.07
N LYS A 513 15.77 -14.39 6.71
CA LYS A 513 16.59 -13.22 6.38
C LYS A 513 16.12 -12.52 5.10
N ALA A 514 15.78 -13.25 4.05
CA ALA A 514 15.26 -12.68 2.81
C ALA A 514 13.91 -11.96 3.04
N LYS A 515 12.98 -12.58 3.78
CA LYS A 515 11.70 -11.95 4.17
C LYS A 515 11.90 -10.70 5.03
N TYR A 516 12.86 -10.73 5.95
CA TYR A 516 13.22 -9.56 6.74
C TYR A 516 13.72 -8.41 5.86
N LEU A 517 14.60 -8.69 4.90
CA LEU A 517 15.10 -7.69 3.95
C LEU A 517 13.97 -7.14 3.07
N ALA A 518 13.01 -7.97 2.66
CA ALA A 518 11.82 -7.51 1.94
C ALA A 518 10.99 -6.56 2.80
N ASP A 519 10.72 -6.89 4.07
CA ASP A 519 10.00 -6.01 4.98
C ASP A 519 10.71 -4.68 5.22
N CYS A 520 12.04 -4.70 5.41
CA CYS A 520 12.84 -3.47 5.50
C CYS A 520 12.63 -2.57 4.28
N ASN A 521 12.71 -3.12 3.06
CA ASN A 521 12.50 -2.35 1.84
C ASN A 521 11.06 -1.83 1.72
N ARG A 522 10.06 -2.63 2.09
CA ARG A 522 8.65 -2.21 2.12
C ARG A 522 8.45 -1.02 3.06
N ARG A 523 9.05 -1.06 4.26
CA ARG A 523 8.98 0.04 5.23
C ARG A 523 9.71 1.30 4.74
N SER A 524 10.91 1.16 4.16
CA SER A 524 11.62 2.29 3.53
C SER A 524 10.81 2.91 2.37
N LEU A 525 10.17 2.07 1.54
CA LEU A 525 9.26 2.56 0.50
C LEU A 525 8.13 3.40 1.10
N MET A 526 7.46 2.91 2.14
CA MET A 526 6.38 3.65 2.82
C MET A 526 6.86 4.98 3.39
N GLN A 527 8.06 5.05 3.99
CA GLN A 527 8.63 6.31 4.49
C GLN A 527 8.72 7.36 3.37
N ILE A 528 9.22 6.98 2.20
CA ILE A 528 9.35 7.90 1.06
C ILE A 528 7.97 8.29 0.52
N VAL A 529 7.04 7.33 0.40
CA VAL A 529 5.67 7.57 -0.08
C VAL A 529 4.91 8.56 0.80
N TYR A 530 5.03 8.44 2.13
CA TYR A 530 4.33 9.28 3.09
C TYR A 530 4.94 10.66 3.27
N LYS A 531 6.21 10.84 2.93
CA LYS A 531 6.87 12.15 3.00
C LYS A 531 6.16 13.16 2.08
N THR A 532 5.85 14.34 2.61
CA THR A 532 5.22 15.43 1.85
C THR A 532 6.26 16.50 1.45
N GLY A 533 5.91 17.39 0.52
CA GLY A 533 6.78 18.51 0.11
C GLY A 533 8.04 18.11 -0.67
N THR A 534 8.06 16.91 -1.28
CA THR A 534 9.17 16.46 -2.12
C THR A 534 8.92 16.78 -3.60
N ILE A 535 9.95 16.60 -4.45
CA ILE A 535 9.81 16.81 -5.91
C ILE A 535 8.82 15.81 -6.54
N PHE A 536 8.60 14.67 -5.88
CA PHE A 536 7.79 13.57 -6.38
C PHE A 536 6.38 13.59 -5.77
N PRO A 537 5.33 13.94 -6.54
CA PRO A 537 3.98 14.13 -5.99
C PRO A 537 3.37 12.83 -5.45
N ARG A 538 2.49 12.96 -4.45
CA ARG A 538 1.90 11.82 -3.75
C ARG A 538 1.21 10.82 -4.69
N LYS A 539 0.42 11.32 -5.65
CA LYS A 539 -0.26 10.51 -6.68
C LYS A 539 0.69 9.60 -7.45
N CYS A 540 1.91 10.07 -7.74
CA CYS A 540 2.94 9.26 -8.39
C CYS A 540 3.55 8.24 -7.43
N LYS A 541 3.82 8.63 -6.17
CA LYS A 541 4.41 7.73 -5.16
C LYS A 541 3.49 6.56 -4.82
N ASP A 542 2.18 6.80 -4.77
CA ASP A 542 1.20 5.75 -4.51
C ASP A 542 1.27 4.61 -5.56
N MET A 543 1.71 4.89 -6.79
CA MET A 543 1.93 3.87 -7.81
C MET A 543 2.98 2.82 -7.37
N PHE A 544 4.06 3.24 -6.72
CA PHE A 544 5.10 2.33 -6.22
C PHE A 544 4.58 1.46 -5.08
N LEU A 545 3.81 2.05 -4.17
CA LEU A 545 3.18 1.30 -3.08
C LEU A 545 2.18 0.28 -3.61
N LYS A 546 1.38 0.65 -4.63
CA LYS A 546 0.46 -0.25 -5.32
C LYS A 546 1.18 -1.42 -6.00
N VAL A 547 2.32 -1.17 -6.66
CA VAL A 547 3.13 -2.25 -7.24
C VAL A 547 3.78 -3.12 -6.16
N CYS A 548 4.23 -2.55 -5.04
CA CYS A 548 4.74 -3.34 -3.91
C CYS A 548 3.69 -4.35 -3.38
N ARG A 549 2.40 -3.99 -3.43
CA ARG A 549 1.31 -4.91 -3.07
C ARG A 549 1.20 -6.07 -4.07
N ILE A 550 1.58 -5.89 -5.34
CA ILE A 550 1.65 -6.98 -6.33
C ILE A 550 2.69 -8.01 -5.88
N GLY A 551 3.92 -7.62 -5.57
CA GLY A 551 4.93 -8.56 -5.09
C GLY A 551 4.50 -9.29 -3.81
N CYS A 552 3.95 -8.56 -2.84
CA CYS A 552 3.40 -9.16 -1.62
C CYS A 552 2.24 -10.13 -1.91
N TYR A 553 1.39 -9.85 -2.90
CA TYR A 553 0.30 -10.72 -3.32
C TYR A 553 0.81 -11.98 -4.01
N LEU A 554 1.67 -11.80 -5.03
CA LEU A 554 2.16 -12.86 -5.90
C LEU A 554 2.92 -13.94 -5.14
N TYR A 555 3.67 -13.54 -4.11
CA TYR A 555 4.63 -14.39 -3.41
C TYR A 555 4.26 -14.65 -1.95
N ALA A 556 2.99 -14.48 -1.59
CA ALA A 556 2.48 -14.65 -0.23
C ALA A 556 2.57 -16.08 0.29
N SER A 557 2.26 -17.06 -0.58
CA SER A 557 2.13 -18.48 -0.22
C SER A 557 2.63 -19.44 -1.30
N GLY A 558 3.07 -18.92 -2.44
CA GLY A 558 3.61 -19.67 -3.58
C GLY A 558 4.00 -18.70 -4.70
N ASP A 559 4.38 -19.21 -5.86
CA ASP A 559 4.63 -18.42 -7.07
C ASP A 559 3.35 -18.28 -7.90
N GLU A 560 2.49 -17.32 -7.52
CA GLU A 560 1.24 -17.05 -8.25
C GLU A 560 1.48 -16.39 -9.62
N PHE A 561 2.70 -15.93 -9.92
CA PHE A 561 3.02 -15.34 -11.21
C PHE A 561 3.23 -16.41 -12.28
N THR A 562 4.04 -17.42 -11.97
CA THR A 562 4.33 -18.52 -12.90
C THR A 562 3.26 -19.61 -12.84
N SER A 563 2.75 -19.91 -11.64
CA SER A 563 1.80 -21.00 -11.40
C SER A 563 0.59 -20.50 -10.58
N PRO A 564 -0.28 -19.66 -11.18
CA PRO A 564 -1.40 -19.06 -10.48
C PRO A 564 -2.35 -20.13 -9.92
N GLN A 565 -2.72 -19.99 -8.65
CA GLN A 565 -3.74 -20.79 -7.97
C GLN A 565 -4.84 -19.88 -7.43
N GLN A 566 -4.55 -19.11 -6.37
CA GLN A 566 -5.50 -18.16 -5.81
C GLN A 566 -5.83 -17.05 -6.81
N MET A 567 -4.85 -16.65 -7.63
CA MET A 567 -5.03 -15.61 -8.64
C MET A 567 -6.12 -15.96 -9.66
N MET A 568 -6.29 -17.24 -10.01
CA MET A 568 -7.33 -17.62 -10.96
C MET A 568 -8.75 -17.34 -10.41
N GLU A 569 -8.97 -17.60 -9.13
CA GLU A 569 -10.23 -17.30 -8.45
C GLU A 569 -10.46 -15.80 -8.31
N ASP A 570 -9.41 -15.06 -7.93
CA ASP A 570 -9.47 -13.60 -7.78
C ASP A 570 -9.71 -12.92 -9.14
N MET A 571 -9.07 -13.41 -10.20
CA MET A 571 -9.28 -12.96 -11.58
C MET A 571 -10.72 -13.22 -12.03
N LYS A 572 -11.27 -14.39 -11.71
CA LYS A 572 -12.67 -14.71 -11.96
C LYS A 572 -13.60 -13.69 -11.30
N SER A 573 -13.37 -13.42 -10.02
CA SER A 573 -14.15 -12.49 -9.22
C SER A 573 -14.06 -11.05 -9.73
N LEU A 574 -12.85 -10.59 -10.06
CA LEU A 574 -12.60 -9.20 -10.45
C LEU A 574 -13.07 -8.90 -11.87
N VAL A 575 -12.80 -9.78 -12.84
CA VAL A 575 -12.96 -9.49 -14.27
C VAL A 575 -14.29 -10.01 -14.83
N TYR A 576 -14.78 -11.15 -14.32
CA TYR A 576 -15.87 -11.88 -14.97
C TYR A 576 -17.17 -11.95 -14.15
N GLU A 577 -17.11 -11.86 -12.82
CA GLU A 577 -18.28 -11.98 -11.94
C GLU A 577 -18.79 -10.60 -11.47
N PRO A 578 -19.85 -10.04 -12.09
CA PRO A 578 -20.40 -8.76 -11.67
C PRO A 578 -21.07 -8.88 -10.28
N LEU A 579 -21.07 -7.77 -9.54
CA LEU A 579 -21.83 -7.65 -8.31
C LEU A 579 -23.32 -7.48 -8.61
N GLN A 580 -24.17 -8.13 -7.82
CA GLN A 580 -25.62 -7.97 -7.95
C GLN A 580 -26.05 -6.61 -7.43
N ILE A 581 -26.78 -5.85 -8.26
CA ILE A 581 -27.41 -4.59 -7.86
C ILE A 581 -28.86 -4.92 -7.52
N HIS A 582 -29.21 -4.87 -6.23
CA HIS A 582 -30.61 -4.95 -5.84
C HIS A 582 -31.26 -3.58 -6.11
N PRO A 583 -32.39 -3.51 -6.84
CA PRO A 583 -33.11 -2.26 -6.97
C PRO A 583 -33.56 -1.81 -5.57
N PRO A 584 -33.53 -0.49 -5.28
CA PRO A 584 -34.08 0.00 -4.02
C PRO A 584 -35.54 -0.48 -3.88
N PRO A 585 -36.00 -0.84 -2.67
CA PRO A 585 -37.37 -1.28 -2.47
C PRO A 585 -38.33 -0.25 -3.06
N ALA A 586 -39.25 -0.71 -3.91
CA ALA A 586 -40.27 0.15 -4.49
C ALA A 586 -41.14 0.70 -3.35
N ASN A 587 -41.04 2.02 -3.13
CA ASN A 587 -41.91 2.74 -2.21
C ASN A 587 -43.31 2.91 -2.77
#